data_AF-A0A4Y9QFV2-F1
#
_entry.id   AF-A0A4Y9QFV2-F1
#
_cell.length_a   1.000
_cell.length_b   1.000
_cell.length_c   1.000
_cell.angle_alpha   90.00
_cell.angle_beta   90.00
_cell.angle_gamma   90.00
#
_symmetry.space_group_name_H-M   'P 1'
#
loop_
_entity.id
_entity.type
_entity.pdbx_description
1 polymer ?
#
loop_
_entity_poly.entity_id
_entity_poly.type
_entity_poly.pdbx_seq_one_letter_code
_entity_poly.pdbx_strand_id
1 'polypeptide(L)'
;MTACSSTPDDGRDEIGAGVMCEQFIEERLVSPGSAEFQPAGEYVVSGSGSEYVVSGHVDSDNAFGASLRSDFVCTIRDNGDDSWTLVDLTGLG
;
A
#
# COMPACT_ATOMS: atom_id res chain seq x y z
N MET A 1 4.91 -19.94 -21.80
CA MET A 1 4.08 -18.75 -21.57
C MET A 1 4.49 -18.22 -20.20
N THR A 2 5.49 -17.35 -20.14
CA THR A 2 5.93 -16.74 -18.88
C THR A 2 6.23 -15.28 -19.22
N ALA A 3 5.19 -14.48 -19.15
CA ALA A 3 5.31 -13.03 -19.14
C ALA A 3 5.55 -12.62 -17.69
N CYS A 4 6.72 -12.03 -17.45
CA CYS A 4 6.97 -10.91 -16.54
C CYS A 4 8.45 -10.58 -16.71
N SER A 5 8.74 -9.91 -17.82
CA SER A 5 10.04 -9.30 -18.08
C SER A 5 10.07 -7.97 -17.33
N SER A 6 10.23 -8.02 -16.01
CA SER A 6 10.59 -6.84 -15.22
C SER A 6 12.06 -7.00 -14.85
N THR A 7 12.85 -6.00 -15.22
CA THR A 7 14.26 -5.85 -14.89
C THR A 7 14.49 -6.19 -13.41
N PRO A 8 15.58 -6.89 -13.03
CA PRO A 8 15.77 -7.47 -11.68
C PRO A 8 15.92 -6.49 -10.50
N ASP A 9 15.53 -5.22 -10.65
CA ASP A 9 15.53 -4.22 -9.57
C ASP A 9 14.11 -3.74 -9.19
N ASP A 10 13.17 -3.57 -10.14
CA ASP A 10 11.81 -3.01 -9.87
C ASP A 10 10.97 -3.85 -8.88
N GLY A 11 11.08 -5.17 -8.91
CA GLY A 11 10.22 -6.05 -8.11
C GLY A 11 10.45 -5.99 -6.60
N ARG A 12 11.59 -5.45 -6.14
CA ARG A 12 11.85 -5.21 -4.71
C ARG A 12 11.13 -3.95 -4.24
N ASP A 13 11.12 -2.92 -5.08
CA ASP A 13 10.53 -1.63 -4.77
C ASP A 13 9.02 -1.71 -4.73
N GLU A 14 8.39 -2.53 -5.58
CA GLU A 14 6.95 -2.77 -5.56
C GLU A 14 6.46 -3.40 -4.24
N ILE A 15 7.20 -4.39 -3.72
CA ILE A 15 6.87 -5.03 -2.44
C ILE A 15 7.14 -4.08 -1.27
N GLY A 16 8.27 -3.36 -1.31
CA GLY A 16 8.60 -2.34 -0.29
C GLY A 16 7.56 -1.22 -0.25
N ALA A 17 7.11 -0.77 -1.43
CA ALA A 17 6.07 0.22 -1.57
C ALA A 17 4.75 -0.24 -0.94
N GLY A 18 4.33 -1.48 -1.20
CA GLY A 18 3.16 -2.09 -0.56
C GLY A 18 3.23 -2.04 0.96
N VAL A 19 4.32 -2.54 1.53
CA VAL A 19 4.54 -2.60 2.99
C VAL A 19 4.55 -1.22 3.63
N MET A 20 5.19 -0.23 3.00
CA MET A 20 5.20 1.13 3.51
C MET A 20 3.80 1.74 3.48
N CYS A 21 3.03 1.49 2.43
CA CYS A 21 1.66 1.95 2.34
C CYS A 21 0.76 1.32 3.41
N GLU A 22 0.89 0.02 3.68
CA GLU A 22 0.20 -0.66 4.78
C GLU A 22 0.47 0.04 6.12
N GLN A 23 1.74 0.35 6.42
CA GLN A 23 2.10 1.07 7.66
C GLN A 23 1.44 2.45 7.75
N PHE A 24 1.50 3.24 6.68
CA PHE A 24 0.88 4.57 6.67
C PHE A 24 -0.64 4.52 6.84
N ILE A 25 -1.28 3.47 6.30
CA ILE A 25 -2.71 3.24 6.46
C ILE A 25 -3.02 2.82 7.89
N GLU A 26 -2.28 1.84 8.42
CA GLU A 26 -2.46 1.34 9.78
C GLU A 26 -2.39 2.47 10.81
N GLU A 27 -1.43 3.39 10.68
CA GLU A 27 -1.31 4.58 11.54
C GLU A 27 -2.52 5.56 11.46
N ARG A 28 -3.31 5.49 10.39
CA ARG A 28 -4.48 6.36 10.16
C ARG A 28 -5.81 5.68 10.46
N LEU A 29 -5.83 4.36 10.60
CA LEU A 29 -7.04 3.61 10.94
C LEU A 29 -7.44 3.85 12.40
N VAL A 30 -8.75 3.73 12.67
CA VAL A 30 -9.29 3.86 14.03
C VAL A 30 -8.82 2.72 14.93
N SER A 31 -8.73 1.51 14.37
CA SER A 31 -8.22 0.32 15.03
C SER A 31 -7.09 -0.32 14.21
N PRO A 32 -5.83 0.14 14.36
CA PRO A 32 -4.69 -0.40 13.63
C PRO A 32 -4.54 -1.92 13.82
N GLY A 33 -4.76 -2.41 15.05
CA GLY A 33 -4.65 -3.84 15.36
C GLY A 33 -5.76 -4.72 14.77
N SER A 34 -6.80 -4.13 14.18
CA SER A 34 -7.86 -4.84 13.47
C SER A 34 -7.73 -4.71 11.94
N ALA A 35 -6.67 -4.08 11.43
CA ALA A 35 -6.48 -3.87 10.01
C ALA A 35 -6.07 -5.17 9.31
N GLU A 36 -6.96 -5.69 8.47
CA GLU A 36 -6.71 -6.84 7.60
C GLU A 36 -6.52 -6.36 6.17
N PHE A 37 -5.27 -6.37 5.73
CA PHE A 37 -4.91 -5.99 4.38
C PHE A 37 -4.94 -7.19 3.43
N GLN A 38 -5.28 -6.96 2.16
CA GLN A 38 -5.14 -7.96 1.11
C GLN A 38 -3.66 -8.38 0.92
N PRO A 39 -3.37 -9.59 0.41
CA PRO A 39 -2.00 -10.06 0.25
C PRO A 39 -1.18 -9.17 -0.70
N ALA A 40 0.10 -8.94 -0.36
CA ALA A 40 0.97 -8.02 -1.09
C ALA A 40 1.11 -8.31 -2.59
N GLY A 41 1.03 -9.58 -2.99
CA GLY A 41 1.06 -9.98 -4.40
C GLY A 41 -0.23 -9.69 -5.19
N GLU A 42 -1.28 -9.24 -4.51
CA GLU A 42 -2.58 -8.88 -5.11
C GLU A 42 -2.78 -7.35 -5.17
N TYR A 43 -1.87 -6.57 -4.58
CA TYR A 43 -1.88 -5.12 -4.74
C TYR A 43 -1.69 -4.73 -6.20
N VAL A 44 -2.42 -3.69 -6.59
CA VAL A 44 -2.16 -3.02 -7.86
C VAL A 44 -1.16 -1.91 -7.56
N VAL A 45 0.11 -2.22 -7.82
CA VAL A 45 1.20 -1.24 -7.78
C VAL A 45 1.35 -0.64 -9.17
N SER A 46 1.37 0.68 -9.26
CA SER A 46 1.54 1.42 -10.51
C SER A 46 2.46 2.59 -10.26
N GLY A 47 3.57 2.66 -10.97
CA GLY A 47 4.60 3.64 -10.71
C GLY A 47 5.77 3.43 -11.65
N SER A 48 6.63 4.44 -11.79
CA SER A 48 7.86 4.31 -12.55
C SER A 48 8.90 5.27 -12.01
N GLY A 49 10.09 4.76 -11.70
CA GLY A 49 11.21 5.56 -11.20
C GLY A 49 11.13 5.80 -9.70
N SER A 50 10.60 6.95 -9.28
CA SER A 50 10.61 7.37 -7.87
C SER A 50 9.23 7.46 -7.23
N GLU A 51 8.14 7.31 -7.97
CA GLU A 51 6.78 7.43 -7.44
C GLU A 51 6.01 6.14 -7.70
N TYR A 52 5.38 5.62 -6.64
CA TYR A 52 4.64 4.38 -6.62
C TYR A 52 3.25 4.63 -6.05
N VAL A 53 2.24 4.18 -6.78
CA VAL A 53 0.84 4.21 -6.39
C VAL A 53 0.42 2.79 -6.09
N VAL A 54 0.14 2.50 -4.82
CA VAL A 54 -0.36 1.21 -4.36
C VAL A 54 -1.86 1.35 -4.13
N SER A 55 -2.64 0.48 -4.77
CA SER A 55 -4.08 0.41 -4.55
C SER A 55 -4.50 -1.00 -4.15
N GLY A 56 -5.44 -1.06 -3.22
CA GLY A 56 -5.97 -2.29 -2.65
C GLY A 56 -7.14 -2.02 -1.72
N HIS A 57 -7.54 -3.03 -0.97
CA HIS A 57 -8.55 -2.90 0.08
C HIS A 57 -8.00 -3.32 1.44
N VAL A 58 -8.49 -2.66 2.48
CA VAL A 58 -8.24 -2.99 3.88
C VAL A 58 -9.59 -3.15 4.58
N ASP A 59 -9.74 -4.25 5.30
CA ASP A 59 -10.87 -4.48 6.19
C ASP A 59 -10.44 -4.03 7.60
N SER A 60 -11.13 -3.07 8.21
CA SER A 60 -10.78 -2.60 9.56
C SER A 60 -12.00 -2.21 10.38
N ASP A 61 -11.88 -2.31 11.70
CA ASP A 61 -12.96 -1.91 12.60
C ASP A 61 -13.05 -0.38 12.72
N ASN A 62 -14.25 0.15 12.50
CA ASN A 62 -14.54 1.56 12.74
C ASN A 62 -14.77 1.83 14.25
N ALA A 63 -14.96 3.10 14.62
CA ALA A 63 -15.19 3.51 16.01
C ALA A 63 -16.43 2.87 16.68
N PHE A 64 -17.31 2.23 15.91
CA PHE A 64 -18.50 1.53 16.40
C PHE A 64 -18.27 0.02 16.58
N GLY A 65 -17.06 -0.49 16.28
CA GLY A 65 -16.72 -1.90 16.38
C GLY A 65 -17.32 -2.75 15.26
N ALA A 66 -17.58 -2.16 14.10
CA ALA A 66 -17.99 -2.87 12.90
C ALA A 66 -16.83 -2.91 11.90
N SER A 67 -16.53 -4.11 11.39
CA SER A 67 -15.52 -4.29 10.34
C SER A 67 -16.05 -3.76 9.01
N LEU A 68 -15.34 -2.81 8.44
CA LEU A 68 -15.67 -2.16 7.17
C LEU A 68 -14.52 -2.33 6.18
N ARG A 69 -14.88 -2.75 4.96
CA ARG A 69 -13.97 -2.75 3.83
C ARG A 69 -13.81 -1.33 3.28
N SER A 70 -12.57 -0.84 3.27
CA SER A 70 -12.20 0.43 2.65
C SER A 70 -11.19 0.18 1.54
N ASP A 71 -11.49 0.65 0.34
CA ASP A 71 -10.52 0.70 -0.74
C ASP A 71 -9.56 1.85 -0.47
N PHE A 72 -8.26 1.60 -0.55
CA PHE A 72 -7.25 2.61 -0.33
C PHE A 72 -6.41 2.83 -1.60
N VAL A 73 -5.98 4.07 -1.76
CA VAL A 73 -5.00 4.46 -2.77
C VAL A 73 -3.90 5.23 -2.06
N CYS A 74 -2.73 4.63 -2.01
CA CYS A 74 -1.55 5.14 -1.35
C CYS A 74 -0.50 5.52 -2.39
N THR A 75 -0.16 6.79 -2.47
CA THR A 75 0.91 7.30 -3.32
C THR A 75 2.10 7.61 -2.45
N ILE A 76 3.21 6.93 -2.72
CA ILE A 76 4.47 7.09 -2.01
C ILE A 76 5.57 7.38 -3.02
N ARG A 77 6.57 8.10 -2.53
CA ARG A 77 7.75 8.45 -3.29
C ARG A 77 8.96 7.82 -2.65
N ASP A 78 9.70 7.04 -3.42
CA ASP A 78 11.04 6.61 -3.08
C ASP A 78 11.99 7.82 -3.20
N ASN A 79 12.67 8.14 -2.10
CA ASN A 79 13.69 9.20 -2.08
C ASN A 79 15.10 8.62 -2.22
N GLY A 80 15.25 7.31 -2.37
CA GLY A 80 16.51 6.59 -2.24
C GLY A 80 16.88 6.31 -0.77
N ASP A 81 17.92 5.50 -0.58
CA ASP A 81 18.48 5.15 0.74
C ASP A 81 17.43 4.57 1.72
N ASP A 82 16.54 3.70 1.24
CA ASP A 82 15.44 3.10 2.01
C ASP A 82 14.45 4.13 2.61
N SER A 83 14.39 5.34 2.06
CA SER A 83 13.55 6.43 2.57
C SER A 83 12.31 6.67 1.70
N TRP A 84 11.14 6.39 2.27
CA TRP A 84 9.85 6.58 1.61
C TRP A 84 9.11 7.81 2.15
N THR A 85 8.46 8.56 1.26
CA THR A 85 7.60 9.68 1.65
C THR A 85 6.19 9.42 1.18
N LEU A 86 5.23 9.51 2.09
CA LEU A 86 3.82 9.53 1.74
C LEU A 86 3.50 10.83 1.01
N VAL A 87 3.13 10.72 -0.26
CA VAL A 87 2.70 11.84 -1.10
C VAL A 87 1.21 12.09 -0.91
N ASP A 88 0.42 11.01 -1.01
CA ASP A 88 -1.03 11.08 -0.92
C ASP A 88 -1.60 9.76 -0.36
N LEU A 89 -2.68 9.87 0.41
CA LEU A 89 -3.43 8.71 0.85
C LEU A 89 -4.92 9.03 0.83
N THR A 90 -5.66 8.28 0.04
CA THR A 90 -7.10 8.47 -0.14
C THR A 90 -7.86 7.15 -0.04
N GLY A 91 -9.18 7.23 0.16
CA GLY A 91 -10.08 6.08 0.18
C GLY A 91 -10.34 5.46 1.56
N LEU A 92 -9.61 5.87 2.61
CA LEU A 92 -9.93 5.52 3.99
C LEU A 92 -11.18 6.30 4.43
N GLY A 93 -12.30 5.59 4.60
CA GLY A 93 -13.64 6.16 4.87
C GLY A 93 -14.09 6.02 6.31
#